data_AF-A0A484ATD4-F1
#
_entry.id   AF-A0A484ATD4-F1
#
_cell.length_a   1.000
_cell.length_b   1.000
_cell.length_c   1.000
_cell.angle_alpha   90.00
_cell.angle_beta   90.00
_cell.angle_gamma   90.00
#
_symmetry.space_group_name_H-M   'P 1'
#
loop_
_entity.id
_entity.type
_entity.pdbx_description
1 polymer ?
#
loop_
_entity_poly.entity_id
_entity_poly.type
_entity_poly.pdbx_seq_one_letter_code
_entity_poly.pdbx_strand_id
1 'polypeptide(L)'
;MGQLRMRRLQRRAEELVREFYESMLVLSLNLLLQWNQWHVIRVLKASKLPDEVPEPLPVSWATLFFANGLLLTLTQYRPQWLKRCPSVVRKLLLLLELFVMLFAVDYVLLTIWQPLLNICDQALQALGHSNWTWTRFIFYYCPGLSVWLINDAFYFMRFVASLSWFLLAIEGAAAKWRLAIDFMLLGQLPDTVILPGHRPKRHHTKSRPTQI
;
A
#
# COMPACT_ATOMS: atom_id res chain seq x y z
N MET A 1 17.83 28.71 -23.26
CA MET A 1 17.79 27.78 -22.10
C MET A 1 16.37 27.48 -21.58
N GLY A 2 15.39 28.40 -21.68
CA GLY A 2 14.02 28.20 -21.18
C GLY A 2 13.23 27.04 -21.83
N GLN A 3 13.27 26.90 -23.16
CA GLN A 3 12.52 25.84 -23.87
C GLN A 3 12.95 24.42 -23.48
N LEU A 4 14.24 24.19 -23.20
CA LEU A 4 14.73 22.89 -22.73
C LEU A 4 14.29 22.58 -21.29
N ARG A 5 14.14 23.61 -20.45
CA ARG A 5 13.60 23.47 -19.08
C ARG A 5 12.11 23.15 -19.12
N MET A 6 11.37 23.85 -19.98
CA MET A 6 9.93 23.65 -20.16
C MET A 6 9.58 22.25 -20.69
N ARG A 7 10.32 21.75 -21.70
CA ARG A 7 10.16 20.36 -22.20
C ARG A 7 10.48 19.29 -21.14
N ARG A 8 11.44 19.55 -20.24
CA ARG A 8 11.75 18.62 -19.14
C ARG A 8 10.65 18.63 -18.07
N LEU A 9 10.09 19.79 -17.76
CA LEU A 9 8.97 19.92 -16.83
C LEU A 9 7.72 19.22 -17.39
N GLN A 10 7.39 19.40 -18.67
CA GLN A 10 6.28 18.70 -19.33
C GLN A 10 6.45 17.18 -19.30
N ARG A 11 7.63 16.65 -19.66
CA ARG A 11 7.88 15.19 -19.58
C ARG A 11 7.74 14.65 -18.16
N ARG A 12 8.20 15.40 -17.15
CA ARG A 12 8.04 15.02 -15.74
C ARG A 12 6.58 15.04 -15.31
N ALA A 13 5.82 16.00 -15.80
CA ALA A 13 4.39 16.12 -15.52
C ALA A 13 3.60 14.96 -16.14
N GLU A 14 3.89 14.61 -17.39
CA GLU A 14 3.34 13.44 -18.06
C GLU A 14 3.67 12.14 -17.32
N GLU A 15 4.89 12.02 -16.79
CA GLU A 15 5.27 10.89 -15.94
C GLU A 15 4.48 10.83 -14.64
N LEU A 16 4.27 11.96 -13.95
CA LEU A 16 3.49 12.03 -12.70
C LEU A 16 2.02 11.67 -12.91
N VAL A 17 1.40 12.22 -13.96
CA VAL A 17 0.02 11.90 -14.35
C VAL A 17 -0.12 10.42 -14.66
N ARG A 18 0.86 9.86 -15.38
CA ARG A 18 0.86 8.44 -15.69
C ARG A 18 1.06 7.56 -14.45
N GLU A 19 1.98 7.91 -13.56
CA GLU A 19 2.13 7.21 -12.27
C GLU A 19 0.85 7.25 -11.45
N PHE A 20 0.13 8.38 -11.46
CA PHE A 20 -1.18 8.50 -10.83
C PHE A 20 -2.20 7.53 -11.44
N TYR A 21 -2.37 7.52 -12.77
CA TYR A 21 -3.28 6.59 -13.45
C TYR A 21 -2.90 5.12 -13.21
N GLU A 22 -1.61 4.79 -13.25
CA GLU A 22 -1.14 3.42 -12.99
C GLU A 22 -1.45 3.00 -11.55
N SER A 23 -1.28 3.90 -10.56
CA SER A 23 -1.62 3.62 -9.17
C SER A 23 -3.13 3.46 -8.95
N MET A 24 -3.96 4.29 -9.60
CA MET A 24 -5.42 4.18 -9.55
C MET A 24 -5.90 2.90 -10.22
N LEU A 25 -5.31 2.53 -11.36
CA LEU A 25 -5.63 1.29 -12.06
C LEU A 25 -5.31 0.07 -11.18
N VAL A 26 -4.13 0.06 -10.54
CA VAL A 26 -3.71 -1.01 -9.62
C VAL A 26 -4.67 -1.13 -8.44
N LEU A 27 -5.04 -0.02 -7.81
CA LEU A 27 -6.03 -0.01 -6.72
C LEU A 27 -7.39 -0.53 -7.17
N SER A 28 -7.89 -0.07 -8.32
CA SER A 28 -9.20 -0.47 -8.84
C SER A 28 -9.26 -1.97 -9.19
N LEU A 29 -8.18 -2.52 -9.77
CA LEU A 29 -8.08 -3.95 -10.04
C LEU A 29 -8.03 -4.77 -8.74
N ASN A 30 -7.28 -4.31 -7.75
CA ASN A 30 -7.22 -5.00 -6.47
C ASN A 30 -8.56 -5.00 -5.73
N LEU A 31 -9.28 -3.87 -5.74
CA LEU A 31 -10.65 -3.78 -5.24
C LEU A 31 -11.58 -4.75 -5.96
N LEU A 32 -11.52 -4.80 -7.29
CA LEU A 32 -12.36 -5.69 -8.10
C LEU A 32 -12.05 -7.18 -7.83
N LEU A 33 -10.77 -7.54 -7.72
CA LEU A 33 -10.34 -8.90 -7.39
C LEU A 33 -10.82 -9.31 -6.00
N GLN A 34 -10.65 -8.44 -5.01
CA GLN A 34 -11.09 -8.73 -3.65
C GLN A 34 -12.60 -8.79 -3.51
N TRP A 35 -13.33 -7.91 -4.21
CA TRP A 35 -14.79 -7.92 -4.24
C TRP A 35 -15.34 -9.21 -4.84
N ASN A 36 -14.68 -9.72 -5.88
CA ASN A 36 -15.02 -11.01 -6.51
C ASN A 36 -14.40 -12.23 -5.80
N GLN A 37 -13.68 -12.03 -4.69
CA GLN A 37 -12.95 -13.08 -3.97
C GLN A 37 -11.98 -13.88 -4.86
N TRP A 38 -11.45 -13.23 -5.91
CA TRP A 38 -10.49 -13.82 -6.82
C TRP A 38 -9.09 -13.72 -6.25
N HIS A 39 -8.60 -14.84 -5.74
CA HIS A 39 -7.23 -14.97 -5.23
C HIS A 39 -6.31 -15.58 -6.27
N VAL A 40 -5.29 -14.83 -6.69
CA VAL A 40 -4.32 -15.24 -7.71
C VAL A 40 -3.57 -16.50 -7.28
N ILE A 41 -3.31 -16.65 -5.98
CA ILE A 41 -2.66 -17.82 -5.39
C ILE A 41 -3.47 -19.10 -5.60
N ARG A 42 -4.80 -19.03 -5.52
CA ARG A 42 -5.66 -20.21 -5.72
C ARG A 42 -5.68 -20.64 -7.18
N VAL A 43 -5.66 -19.68 -8.12
CA VAL A 43 -5.56 -19.99 -9.55
C VAL A 43 -4.23 -20.67 -9.88
N LEU A 44 -3.12 -20.20 -9.29
CA LEU A 44 -1.78 -20.78 -9.49
C LEU A 44 -1.59 -22.12 -8.77
N LYS A 45 -2.24 -22.33 -7.63
CA LYS A 45 -2.15 -23.55 -6.80
C LYS A 45 -3.41 -24.40 -6.90
N ALA A 46 -4.09 -24.39 -8.04
CA ALA A 46 -5.34 -25.15 -8.24
C ALA A 46 -5.18 -26.67 -8.03
N SER A 47 -3.95 -27.20 -8.13
CA SER A 47 -3.62 -28.61 -7.91
C SER A 47 -3.38 -29.01 -6.45
N LYS A 48 -3.31 -28.06 -5.51
CA LYS A 48 -3.14 -28.36 -4.08
C LYS A 48 -4.50 -28.59 -3.43
N LEU A 49 -4.59 -29.60 -2.55
CA LEU A 49 -5.81 -29.90 -1.82
C LEU A 49 -6.28 -28.67 -1.01
N PRO A 50 -7.61 -28.49 -0.84
CA PRO A 50 -8.19 -27.35 -0.13
C PRO A 50 -7.62 -27.14 1.29
N ASP A 51 -7.10 -28.19 1.93
CA ASP A 51 -6.47 -28.10 3.26
C ASP A 51 -5.09 -27.39 3.28
N GLU A 52 -4.37 -27.35 2.15
CA GLU A 52 -3.05 -26.70 2.08
C GLU A 52 -3.12 -25.19 1.81
N VAL A 53 -4.28 -24.68 1.36
CA VAL A 53 -4.47 -23.26 1.07
C VAL A 53 -5.54 -22.72 2.03
N PRO A 54 -5.16 -21.85 2.98
CA PRO A 54 -6.10 -21.27 3.93
C PRO A 54 -7.38 -20.78 3.24
N GLU A 55 -8.54 -21.12 3.80
CA GLU A 55 -9.81 -20.62 3.28
C GLU A 55 -9.85 -19.10 3.40
N PRO A 56 -10.20 -18.37 2.33
CA PRO A 56 -10.34 -16.94 2.38
C PRO A 56 -11.49 -16.63 3.33
N LEU A 57 -11.21 -15.83 4.36
CA LEU A 57 -12.26 -15.28 5.20
C LEU A 57 -13.24 -14.48 4.34
N PRO A 58 -14.52 -14.39 4.75
CA PRO A 58 -15.48 -13.48 4.13
C PRO A 58 -14.87 -12.07 4.05
N VAL A 59 -15.14 -11.38 2.93
CA VAL A 59 -14.57 -10.06 2.64
C VAL A 59 -14.98 -9.12 3.76
N SER A 60 -14.00 -8.73 4.59
CA SER A 60 -14.17 -7.74 5.64
C SER A 60 -13.55 -6.43 5.20
N TRP A 61 -14.13 -5.31 5.62
CA TRP A 61 -13.57 -3.98 5.37
C TRP A 61 -12.12 -3.86 5.85
N ALA A 62 -11.77 -4.52 6.95
CA ALA A 62 -10.40 -4.56 7.47
C ALA A 62 -9.44 -5.28 6.51
N THR A 63 -9.88 -6.37 5.88
CA THR A 63 -9.10 -7.09 4.85
C THR A 63 -8.86 -6.20 3.63
N LEU A 64 -9.91 -5.49 3.18
CA LEU A 64 -9.82 -4.56 2.05
C LEU A 64 -8.82 -3.42 2.34
N PHE A 65 -8.92 -2.78 3.51
CA PHE A 65 -8.01 -1.68 3.87
C PHE A 65 -6.56 -2.15 4.00
N PHE A 66 -6.33 -3.29 4.66
CA PHE A 66 -4.98 -3.83 4.81
C PHE A 66 -4.35 -4.14 3.44
N ALA A 67 -5.07 -4.85 2.58
CA ALA A 67 -4.53 -5.28 1.30
C ALA A 67 -4.36 -4.11 0.31
N ASN A 68 -5.28 -3.15 0.29
CA ASN A 68 -5.08 -1.91 -0.49
C ASN A 68 -3.92 -1.07 0.07
N GLY A 69 -3.77 -0.99 1.39
CA GLY A 69 -2.64 -0.29 2.01
C GLY A 69 -1.31 -0.94 1.67
N LEU A 70 -1.22 -2.27 1.78
CA LEU A 70 -0.03 -3.03 1.39
C LEU A 70 0.31 -2.83 -0.09
N LEU A 71 -0.68 -2.93 -0.98
CA LEU A 71 -0.48 -2.69 -2.41
C LEU A 71 0.04 -1.27 -2.67
N LEU A 72 -0.53 -0.28 -2.01
CA LEU A 72 -0.11 1.10 -2.15
C LEU A 72 1.34 1.29 -1.67
N THR A 73 1.72 0.69 -0.54
CA THR A 73 3.13 0.72 -0.09
C THR A 73 4.06 0.06 -1.11
N LEU A 74 3.68 -1.08 -1.71
CA LEU A 74 4.46 -1.73 -2.77
C LEU A 74 4.62 -0.84 -4.00
N THR A 75 3.58 -0.10 -4.39
CA THR A 75 3.67 0.84 -5.53
C THR A 75 4.62 2.01 -5.25
N GLN A 76 4.85 2.37 -3.99
CA GLN A 76 5.83 3.41 -3.63
C GLN A 76 7.28 2.96 -3.84
N TYR A 77 7.57 1.66 -3.73
CA TYR A 77 8.90 1.07 -3.89
C TYR A 77 9.26 0.72 -5.36
N ARG A 78 8.47 1.16 -6.35
CA ARG A 78 8.72 0.83 -7.76
C ARG A 78 10.13 1.23 -8.23
N PRO A 79 10.90 0.29 -8.83
CA PRO A 79 12.22 0.58 -9.38
C PRO A 79 12.12 1.57 -10.56
N GLN A 80 12.78 2.73 -10.45
CA GLN A 80 12.80 3.75 -11.51
C GLN A 80 13.46 3.27 -12.83
N TRP A 81 14.16 2.13 -12.81
CA TRP A 81 14.88 1.57 -13.95
C TRP A 81 13.93 1.07 -15.06
N LEU A 82 12.71 0.70 -14.69
CA LEU A 82 11.63 0.27 -15.58
C LEU A 82 11.21 1.33 -16.60
N LYS A 83 11.55 2.60 -16.33
CA LYS A 83 11.19 3.76 -17.17
C LYS A 83 11.97 3.84 -18.48
N ARG A 84 13.09 3.11 -18.62
CA ARG A 84 13.97 3.20 -19.81
C ARG A 84 13.62 2.22 -20.93
N CYS A 85 12.66 1.32 -20.73
CA CYS A 85 12.30 0.32 -21.73
C CYS A 85 11.41 0.89 -22.85
N PRO A 86 11.49 0.33 -24.07
CA PRO A 86 10.60 0.68 -25.18
C PRO A 86 9.13 0.42 -24.83
N SER A 87 8.21 1.18 -25.46
CA SER A 87 6.80 1.31 -25.04
C SER A 87 6.05 -0.01 -24.89
N VAL A 88 6.27 -0.98 -25.78
CA VAL A 88 5.61 -2.30 -25.77
C VAL A 88 6.13 -3.15 -24.62
N VAL A 89 7.45 -3.27 -24.49
CA VAL A 89 8.10 -4.02 -23.40
C VAL A 89 7.70 -3.43 -22.05
N ARG A 90 7.63 -2.10 -21.95
CA ARG A 90 7.20 -1.40 -20.74
C ARG A 90 5.75 -1.73 -20.34
N LYS A 91 4.83 -1.89 -21.30
CA LYS A 91 3.44 -2.29 -21.01
C LYS A 91 3.36 -3.73 -20.50
N LEU A 92 4.07 -4.66 -21.15
CA LEU A 92 4.13 -6.05 -20.71
C LEU A 92 4.73 -6.18 -19.31
N LEU A 93 5.79 -5.41 -19.06
CA LEU A 93 6.50 -5.47 -17.80
C LEU A 93 5.72 -4.81 -16.66
N LEU A 94 4.89 -3.81 -16.96
CA LEU A 94 3.90 -3.27 -16.03
C LEU A 94 2.83 -4.31 -15.69
N LEU A 95 2.36 -5.09 -16.67
CA LEU A 95 1.37 -6.14 -16.46
C LEU A 95 1.95 -7.26 -15.57
N LEU A 96 3.20 -7.64 -15.82
CA LEU A 96 3.94 -8.58 -14.98
C LEU A 96 4.14 -8.02 -13.57
N GLU A 97 4.56 -6.76 -13.44
CA GLU A 97 4.73 -6.11 -12.14
C GLU A 97 3.42 -6.07 -11.36
N LEU A 98 2.31 -5.75 -12.02
CA LEU A 98 0.97 -5.73 -11.44
C LEU A 98 0.57 -7.13 -10.95
N PHE A 99 0.83 -8.16 -11.76
CA PHE A 99 0.60 -9.56 -11.37
C PHE A 99 1.43 -9.96 -10.14
N VAL A 100 2.72 -9.61 -10.12
CA VAL A 100 3.62 -9.90 -9.00
C VAL A 100 3.19 -9.17 -7.73
N MET A 101 2.78 -7.91 -7.84
CA MET A 101 2.28 -7.12 -6.71
C MET A 101 0.99 -7.72 -6.14
N LEU A 102 0.04 -8.09 -6.99
CA LEU A 102 -1.20 -8.77 -6.58
C LEU A 102 -0.92 -10.12 -5.92
N PHE A 103 -0.03 -10.93 -6.50
CA PHE A 103 0.40 -12.18 -5.91
C PHE A 103 1.06 -11.98 -4.54
N ALA A 104 1.93 -10.98 -4.39
CA ALA A 104 2.59 -10.67 -3.13
C ALA A 104 1.57 -10.24 -2.06
N VAL A 105 0.60 -9.42 -2.44
CA VAL A 105 -0.48 -8.99 -1.52
C VAL A 105 -1.32 -10.18 -1.09
N ASP A 106 -1.80 -11.00 -2.02
CA ASP A 106 -2.53 -12.23 -1.70
C ASP A 106 -1.70 -13.17 -0.82
N TYR A 107 -0.39 -13.25 -1.07
CA TYR A 107 0.51 -14.13 -0.32
C TYR A 107 0.64 -13.68 1.12
N VAL A 108 1.00 -12.41 1.34
CA VAL A 108 1.09 -11.84 2.68
C VAL A 108 -0.25 -11.94 3.39
N LEU A 109 -1.35 -11.72 2.69
CA LEU A 109 -2.68 -11.76 3.28
C LEU A 109 -3.03 -13.17 3.79
N LEU A 110 -2.88 -14.20 2.96
CA LEU A 110 -3.29 -15.57 3.29
C LEU A 110 -2.26 -16.29 4.18
N THR A 111 -0.96 -16.04 3.99
CA THR A 111 0.10 -16.81 4.67
C THR A 111 0.67 -16.14 5.91
N ILE A 112 0.54 -14.82 6.05
CA ILE A 112 1.12 -14.08 7.19
C ILE A 112 0.02 -13.42 7.99
N TRP A 113 -0.80 -12.58 7.35
CA TRP A 113 -1.79 -11.75 8.03
C TRP A 113 -2.91 -12.57 8.66
N GLN A 114 -3.50 -13.50 7.90
CA GLN A 114 -4.56 -14.37 8.39
C GLN A 114 -4.14 -15.26 9.58
N PRO A 115 -3.01 -16.00 9.55
CA PRO A 115 -2.59 -16.78 10.71
C PRO A 115 -2.17 -15.91 11.90
N LEU A 116 -1.54 -14.75 11.67
CA LEU A 116 -1.23 -13.80 12.74
C LEU A 116 -2.51 -13.36 13.46
N LEU A 117 -3.55 -13.02 12.69
CA LEU A 117 -4.84 -12.64 13.23
C LEU A 117 -5.50 -13.77 14.02
N ASN A 118 -5.40 -15.02 13.54
CA ASN A 118 -5.92 -16.17 14.26
C ASN A 118 -5.20 -16.38 15.62
N ILE A 119 -3.87 -16.21 15.66
CA ILE A 119 -3.10 -16.28 16.91
C ILE A 119 -3.52 -15.15 17.86
N CYS A 120 -3.70 -13.93 17.36
CA CYS A 120 -4.15 -12.81 18.18
C CYS A 120 -5.56 -13.00 18.74
N ASP A 121 -6.48 -13.55 17.94
CA ASP A 121 -7.84 -13.89 18.37
C ASP A 121 -7.81 -14.95 19.49
N GLN A 122 -7.06 -16.03 19.28
CA GLN A 122 -6.86 -17.08 20.29
C GLN A 122 -6.22 -16.54 21.58
N ALA A 123 -5.25 -15.64 21.47
CA ALA A 123 -4.62 -14.99 22.62
C ALA A 123 -5.62 -14.12 23.39
N LEU A 124 -6.47 -13.35 22.69
CA LEU A 124 -7.51 -12.52 23.32
C LEU A 124 -8.57 -13.39 24.02
N GLN A 125 -9.01 -14.47 23.37
CA GLN A 125 -9.96 -15.41 23.94
C GLN A 125 -9.37 -16.11 25.17
N ALA A 126 -8.10 -16.53 25.13
CA ALA A 126 -7.40 -17.09 26.28
C ALA A 126 -7.30 -16.08 27.43
N LEU A 127 -7.06 -14.80 27.14
CA LEU A 127 -7.01 -13.73 28.14
C LEU A 127 -8.40 -13.49 28.76
N GLY A 128 -9.46 -13.50 27.96
CA GLY A 128 -10.84 -13.38 28.40
C GLY A 128 -11.31 -14.51 29.32
N HIS A 129 -10.81 -15.74 29.10
CA HIS A 129 -11.10 -16.90 29.95
C HIS A 129 -10.11 -17.06 31.13
N SER A 130 -9.08 -16.22 31.21
CA SER A 130 -8.12 -16.27 32.30
C SER A 130 -8.75 -15.74 33.59
N ASN A 131 -8.75 -16.56 34.65
CA ASN A 131 -9.24 -16.24 35.99
C ASN A 131 -8.32 -15.26 36.75
N TRP A 132 -7.73 -14.29 36.06
CA TRP A 132 -6.91 -13.26 36.69
C TRP A 132 -7.77 -12.30 37.49
N THR A 133 -7.26 -11.87 38.64
CA THR A 133 -7.99 -10.98 39.57
C THR A 133 -8.37 -9.65 38.92
N TRP A 134 -7.55 -9.17 37.98
CA TRP A 134 -7.77 -7.92 37.25
C TRP A 134 -8.91 -8.02 36.22
N THR A 135 -8.97 -9.13 35.47
CA THR A 135 -10.10 -9.42 34.57
C THR A 135 -11.38 -9.51 35.39
N ARG A 136 -11.38 -10.27 36.49
CA ARG A 136 -12.55 -10.43 37.36
C ARG A 136 -13.09 -9.11 37.93
N PHE A 137 -12.21 -8.17 38.24
CA PHE A 137 -12.58 -6.81 38.66
C PHE A 137 -13.29 -6.04 37.54
N ILE A 138 -12.74 -6.07 36.32
CA ILE A 138 -13.35 -5.41 35.15
C ILE A 138 -14.71 -6.02 34.78
N PHE A 139 -14.81 -7.36 34.81
CA PHE A 139 -16.06 -8.10 34.56
C PHE A 139 -17.15 -7.76 35.56
N TYR A 140 -16.80 -7.46 36.82
CA TYR A 140 -17.75 -7.16 37.88
C TYR A 140 -18.28 -5.72 37.82
N TYR A 141 -17.41 -4.74 37.53
CA TYR A 141 -17.79 -3.33 37.51
C TYR A 141 -18.35 -2.84 36.17
N CYS A 142 -17.96 -3.46 35.04
CA CYS A 142 -18.39 -3.06 33.70
C CYS A 142 -18.70 -4.29 32.81
N PRO A 143 -19.84 -4.97 33.03
CA PRO A 143 -20.20 -6.18 32.28
C PRO A 143 -20.37 -5.93 30.77
N GLY A 144 -20.82 -4.73 30.38
CA GLY A 144 -20.94 -4.35 28.96
C GLY A 144 -19.59 -4.21 28.26
N LEU A 145 -18.60 -3.62 28.94
CA LEU A 145 -17.25 -3.45 28.40
C LEU A 145 -16.54 -4.80 28.26
N SER A 146 -16.83 -5.71 29.16
CA SER A 146 -16.23 -7.04 29.15
C SER A 146 -16.83 -7.96 28.08
N VAL A 147 -18.13 -7.85 27.79
CA VAL A 147 -18.75 -8.52 26.64
C VAL A 147 -18.18 -7.99 25.32
N TRP A 148 -18.00 -6.68 25.21
CA TRP A 148 -17.36 -6.05 24.06
C TRP A 148 -15.90 -6.49 23.90
N LEU A 149 -15.14 -6.59 25.00
CA LEU A 149 -13.73 -6.99 24.97
C LEU A 149 -13.54 -8.42 24.46
N ILE A 150 -14.44 -9.34 24.82
CA ILE A 150 -14.37 -10.74 24.39
C ILE A 150 -14.81 -10.89 22.93
N ASN A 151 -15.89 -10.21 22.53
CA ASN A 151 -16.55 -10.48 21.25
C ASN A 151 -16.10 -9.56 20.11
N ASP A 152 -15.92 -8.26 20.39
CA ASP A 152 -15.81 -7.23 19.35
C ASP A 152 -14.45 -6.54 19.31
N ALA A 153 -13.71 -6.50 20.42
CA ALA A 153 -12.46 -5.75 20.50
C ALA A 153 -11.40 -6.24 19.51
N PHE A 154 -11.31 -7.55 19.25
CA PHE A 154 -10.40 -8.07 18.24
C PHE A 154 -10.74 -7.55 16.84
N TYR A 155 -12.02 -7.63 16.43
CA TYR A 155 -12.46 -7.14 15.13
C TYR A 155 -12.31 -5.63 14.99
N PHE A 156 -12.58 -4.89 16.06
CA PHE A 156 -12.39 -3.43 16.11
C PHE A 156 -10.90 -3.07 15.98
N MET A 157 -10.02 -3.71 16.75
CA MET A 157 -8.57 -3.46 16.68
C MET A 157 -8.00 -3.84 15.31
N ARG A 158 -8.44 -4.96 14.72
CA ARG A 158 -8.10 -5.36 13.36
C ARG A 158 -8.53 -4.29 12.35
N PHE A 159 -9.73 -3.73 12.49
CA PHE A 159 -10.22 -2.66 11.65
C PHE A 159 -9.40 -1.38 11.81
N VAL A 160 -9.14 -0.93 13.04
CA VAL A 160 -8.37 0.30 13.31
C VAL A 160 -6.92 0.16 12.81
N ALA A 161 -6.28 -0.99 13.03
CA ALA A 161 -4.92 -1.22 12.54
C ALA A 161 -4.84 -1.21 11.01
N SER A 162 -5.76 -1.92 10.34
CA SER A 162 -5.81 -1.95 8.87
C SER A 162 -6.16 -0.60 8.25
N LEU A 163 -7.08 0.16 8.86
CA LEU A 163 -7.42 1.51 8.44
C LEU A 163 -6.23 2.46 8.65
N SER A 164 -5.57 2.41 9.80
CA SER A 164 -4.39 3.24 10.09
C SER A 164 -3.26 2.96 9.10
N TRP A 165 -3.02 1.69 8.77
CA TRP A 165 -2.05 1.29 7.75
C TRP A 165 -2.41 1.85 6.37
N PHE A 166 -3.68 1.75 5.97
CA PHE A 166 -4.16 2.29 4.71
C PHE A 166 -4.01 3.82 4.64
N LEU A 167 -4.35 4.54 5.70
CA LEU A 167 -4.21 5.99 5.79
C LEU A 167 -2.74 6.42 5.71
N LEU A 168 -1.83 5.74 6.41
CA LEU A 168 -0.39 5.97 6.31
C LEU A 168 0.13 5.75 4.89
N ALA A 169 -0.35 4.68 4.23
CA ALA A 169 0.01 4.43 2.85
C ALA A 169 -0.48 5.56 1.94
N ILE A 170 -1.73 6.00 2.08
CA ILE A 170 -2.30 7.13 1.33
C ILE A 170 -1.46 8.38 1.56
N GLU A 171 -1.10 8.71 2.79
CA GLU A 171 -0.28 9.88 3.11
C GLU A 171 1.06 9.86 2.36
N GLY A 172 1.72 8.70 2.31
CA GLY A 172 2.95 8.51 1.54
C GLY A 172 2.78 8.70 0.03
N ALA A 173 1.62 8.33 -0.54
CA ALA A 173 1.32 8.52 -1.97
C ALA A 173 0.76 9.92 -2.28
N ALA A 174 0.10 10.55 -1.31
CA ALA A 174 -0.68 11.78 -1.47
C ALA A 174 0.18 12.93 -1.98
N ALA A 175 1.45 13.04 -1.55
CA ALA A 175 2.34 14.09 -2.02
C ALA A 175 2.53 14.06 -3.55
N LYS A 176 2.67 12.86 -4.15
CA LYS A 176 2.82 12.69 -5.60
C LYS A 176 1.50 12.87 -6.32
N TRP A 177 0.41 12.37 -5.74
CA TRP A 177 -0.93 12.49 -6.31
C TRP A 177 -1.42 13.93 -6.35
N ARG A 178 -1.19 14.71 -5.28
CA ARG A 178 -1.52 16.14 -5.25
C ARG A 178 -0.80 16.89 -6.37
N LEU A 179 0.50 16.65 -6.57
CA LEU A 179 1.25 17.25 -7.67
C LEU A 179 0.71 16.86 -9.06
N ALA A 180 0.28 15.61 -9.23
CA ALA A 180 -0.32 15.15 -10.49
C ALA A 180 -1.70 15.77 -10.74
N ILE A 181 -2.52 15.90 -9.69
CA ILE A 181 -3.85 16.51 -9.74
C ILE A 181 -3.74 18.02 -10.00
N ASP A 182 -2.86 18.71 -9.27
CA ASP A 182 -2.59 20.14 -9.46
C ASP A 182 -2.13 20.41 -10.90
N PHE A 183 -1.29 19.54 -11.47
CA PHE A 183 -0.90 19.64 -12.88
C PHE A 183 -2.07 19.42 -13.84
N MET A 184 -2.94 18.44 -13.59
CA MET A 184 -4.12 18.20 -14.42
C MET A 184 -5.13 19.36 -14.37
N LEU A 185 -5.27 20.02 -13.21
CA LEU A 185 -6.21 21.12 -13.00
C LEU A 185 -5.67 22.46 -13.51
N LEU A 186 -4.40 22.76 -13.26
CA LEU A 186 -3.81 24.07 -13.51
C LEU A 186 -2.96 24.11 -14.80
N GLY A 187 -2.65 22.95 -15.39
CA GLY A 187 -1.79 22.84 -16.58
C GLY A 187 -0.33 23.25 -16.35
N GLN A 188 0.05 23.57 -15.11
CA GLN A 188 1.37 24.05 -14.73
C GLN A 188 1.85 23.32 -13.47
N LEU A 189 3.10 22.85 -13.48
CA LEU A 189 3.75 22.29 -12.30
C LEU A 189 4.25 23.45 -11.43
N PRO A 190 3.96 23.51 -10.12
CA PRO A 190 4.52 24.55 -9.26
C PRO A 190 6.05 24.46 -9.25
N ASP A 191 6.72 25.55 -9.62
CA ASP A 191 8.18 25.64 -9.79
C ASP A 191 8.98 25.42 -8.48
N THR A 192 8.29 25.34 -7.33
CA THR A 192 8.89 25.38 -5.99
C THR A 192 8.96 24.04 -5.25
N VAL A 193 8.35 22.96 -5.75
CA VAL A 193 8.30 21.71 -4.99
C VAL A 193 9.53 20.85 -5.25
N ILE A 194 10.56 21.06 -4.43
CA ILE A 194 11.67 20.13 -4.24
C ILE A 194 11.08 18.89 -3.54
N LEU A 195 10.80 17.84 -4.30
CA LEU A 195 10.45 16.54 -3.73
C LEU A 195 11.55 16.06 -2.74
N PRO A 196 11.18 15.49 -1.58
CA PRO A 196 12.14 14.90 -0.65
C PRO A 196 12.82 13.72 -1.35
N GLY A 197 14.07 13.91 -1.77
CA GLY A 197 14.85 12.90 -2.49
C GLY A 197 15.81 13.49 -3.54
N HIS A 198 15.61 14.73 -3.98
CA HIS A 198 16.59 15.38 -4.85
C HIS A 198 17.64 16.11 -4.02
N ARG A 199 18.68 15.39 -3.56
CA ARG A 199 19.93 16.05 -3.12
C ARG A 199 20.48 16.82 -4.33
N PRO A 200 20.55 18.17 -4.28
CA PRO A 200 21.21 18.90 -5.34
C PRO A 200 22.67 18.48 -5.35
N LYS A 201 23.15 17.92 -6.47
CA LYS A 201 24.59 17.79 -6.69
C LYS A 201 25.15 19.20 -6.67
N ARG A 202 25.77 19.60 -5.55
CA ARG A 202 26.61 20.79 -5.45
C ARG A 202 27.67 20.67 -6.54
N HIS A 203 27.48 21.38 -7.65
CA HIS A 203 28.58 21.69 -8.55
C HIS A 203 29.50 22.63 -7.78
N HIS A 204 30.55 22.08 -7.18
CA HIS A 204 31.73 22.86 -6.81
C HIS A 204 32.43 23.24 -8.11
N THR A 205 32.06 24.39 -8.67
CA THR A 205 32.91 25.11 -9.63
C THR A 205 34.10 25.65 -8.84
N LYS A 206 35.19 24.88 -8.74
CA LYS A 206 36.50 25.43 -8.37
C LYS A 206 36.99 26.25 -9.56
N SER A 207 36.88 27.56 -9.42
CA SER A 207 37.60 28.55 -10.21
C SER A 207 39.08 28.19 -10.29
N ARG A 208 39.60 28.03 -11.52
CA ARG A 208 41.05 28.07 -11.78
C ARG A 208 41.55 29.49 -11.46
N PRO A 209 42.59 29.68 -10.64
CA PRO A 209 43.31 30.94 -10.66
C PRO A 209 44.21 30.94 -11.89
N THR A 210 43.93 31.88 -12.81
CA THR A 210 44.94 32.42 -13.72
C THR A 210 46.01 33.11 -12.89
N GLN A 211 47.26 32.65 -13.00
CA GLN A 211 48.43 33.47 -12.68
C GLN A 211 49.39 33.45 -13.86
N ILE A 212 49.77 34.67 -14.23
CA ILE A 212 50.77 35.09 -15.20
C ILE A 212 52.16 34.87 -14.59
#